data_AF-A0A8T4MG89-F1
#
_entry.id   AF-A0A8T4MG89-F1
#
_cell.length_a   1.000
_cell.length_b   1.000
_cell.length_c   1.000
_cell.angle_alpha   90.00
_cell.angle_beta   90.00
_cell.angle_gamma   90.00
#
_symmetry.space_group_name_H-M   'P 1'
#
loop_
_entity.id
_entity.type
_entity.pdbx_description
1 polymer ?
#
loop_
_entity_poly.entity_id
_entity_poly.type
_entity_poly.pdbx_seq_one_letter_code
_entity_poly.pdbx_strand_id
1 'polypeptide(L)'
;MEKKAITPKNIIEIEGKMAYTESIGAWNVLRFKMDLINEFQKLKEKRSKFSYRIEYPRDFDELDKRIRKIKREKEGIPFLMYIYEDKEN
;
A
#
# COMPACT_ATOMS: atom_id res chain seq x y z
N MET A 1 6.48 21.40 -4.65
CA MET A 1 5.45 20.79 -5.52
C MET A 1 4.38 20.19 -4.63
N GLU A 2 3.14 20.61 -4.82
CA GLU A 2 1.99 20.09 -4.08
C GLU A 2 1.74 18.63 -4.49
N LYS A 3 1.64 17.70 -3.53
CA LYS A 3 1.39 16.28 -3.79
C LYS A 3 -0.11 16.04 -3.73
N LYS A 4 -0.70 15.59 -4.85
CA LYS A 4 -2.11 15.18 -4.89
C LYS A 4 -2.22 13.68 -4.65
N ALA A 5 -2.95 13.30 -3.60
CA ALA A 5 -3.21 11.89 -3.31
C ALA A 5 -4.05 11.23 -4.41
N ILE A 6 -3.75 9.96 -4.70
CA ILE A 6 -4.55 9.12 -5.58
C ILE A 6 -5.40 8.22 -4.69
N THR A 7 -6.71 8.23 -4.89
CA THR A 7 -7.65 7.43 -4.10
C THR A 7 -8.41 6.47 -5.02
N PRO A 8 -8.62 5.22 -4.61
CA PRO A 8 -9.46 4.30 -5.36
C PRO A 8 -10.93 4.72 -5.26
N LYS A 9 -11.78 4.22 -6.15
CA LYS A 9 -13.23 4.51 -6.12
C LYS A 9 -13.94 3.77 -4.99
N ASN A 10 -13.46 2.57 -4.65
CA ASN A 10 -13.99 1.70 -3.60
C ASN A 10 -12.85 1.26 -2.66
N ILE A 11 -13.19 0.73 -1.49
CA ILE A 11 -12.23 -0.02 -0.66
C ILE A 11 -11.82 -1.26 -1.46
N ILE A 12 -10.51 -1.53 -1.50
CA ILE A 12 -9.94 -2.69 -2.20
C ILE A 12 -9.32 -3.58 -1.13
N GLU A 13 -9.78 -4.82 -1.06
CA GLU A 13 -9.20 -5.86 -0.21
C GLU A 13 -8.46 -6.84 -1.11
N ILE A 14 -7.17 -7.06 -0.83
CA ILE A 14 -6.32 -8.00 -1.56
C ILE A 14 -5.67 -8.91 -0.50
N GLU A 15 -5.85 -10.21 -0.67
CA GLU A 15 -5.21 -11.23 0.16
C GLU A 15 -4.18 -11.99 -0.65
N GLY A 16 -3.03 -12.27 -0.04
CA GLY A 16 -1.95 -13.03 -0.67
C GLY A 16 -0.92 -13.47 0.35
N LYS A 17 -0.22 -14.57 0.04
CA LYS A 17 0.83 -15.10 0.91
C LYS A 17 2.16 -14.40 0.60
N MET A 18 2.92 -14.03 1.63
CA MET A 18 4.33 -13.65 1.46
C MET A 18 5.19 -14.88 1.69
N ALA A 19 5.69 -15.51 0.62
CA ALA A 19 6.64 -16.61 0.72
C ALA A 19 8.03 -16.14 0.28
N TYR A 20 9.04 -16.39 1.10
CA TYR A 20 10.43 -16.09 0.78
C TYR A 20 11.06 -17.30 0.05
N THR A 21 10.71 -17.47 -1.21
CA THR A 21 11.59 -18.13 -2.17
C THR A 21 11.77 -17.14 -3.32
N GLU A 22 12.97 -16.98 -3.87
CA GLU A 22 13.24 -15.92 -4.87
C GLU A 22 12.26 -15.97 -6.05
N SER A 23 11.83 -17.17 -6.45
CA SER A 23 10.81 -17.37 -7.48
C SER A 23 9.41 -16.97 -7.02
N ILE A 24 8.94 -17.42 -5.85
CA ILE A 24 7.56 -17.16 -5.38
C ILE A 24 7.39 -15.70 -4.90
N GLY A 25 8.41 -15.14 -4.24
CA GLY A 25 8.42 -13.74 -3.79
C GLY A 25 8.30 -12.76 -4.95
N ALA A 26 8.97 -13.03 -6.07
CA ALA A 26 8.83 -12.23 -7.29
C ALA A 26 7.40 -12.27 -7.85
N TRP A 27 6.77 -13.45 -7.90
CA TRP A 27 5.39 -13.61 -8.42
C TRP A 27 4.35 -12.88 -7.56
N ASN A 28 4.46 -12.97 -6.24
CA ASN A 28 3.50 -12.32 -5.34
C ASN A 28 3.65 -10.79 -5.33
N VAL A 29 4.89 -10.28 -5.43
CA VAL A 29 5.16 -8.85 -5.60
C VAL A 29 4.66 -8.35 -6.97
N LEU A 30 4.81 -9.14 -8.04
CA LEU A 30 4.28 -8.81 -9.36
C LEU A 30 2.75 -8.73 -9.34
N ARG A 31 2.09 -9.69 -8.70
CA ARG A 31 0.63 -9.71 -8.55
C ARG A 31 0.12 -8.50 -7.77
N PHE A 32 0.71 -8.21 -6.61
CA PHE A 32 0.37 -7.02 -5.82
C PHE A 32 0.54 -5.72 -6.62
N LYS A 33 1.63 -5.58 -7.38
CA LYS A 33 1.85 -4.43 -8.27
C LYS A 33 0.82 -4.37 -9.40
N MET A 34 0.46 -5.51 -10.01
CA MET A 34 -0.55 -5.57 -11.06
C MET A 34 -1.92 -5.14 -10.54
N ASP A 35 -2.32 -5.61 -9.36
CA ASP A 35 -3.61 -5.26 -8.75
C ASP A 35 -3.66 -3.76 -8.45
N LEU A 36 -2.58 -3.20 -7.88
CA LEU A 36 -2.44 -1.75 -7.70
C LEU A 36 -2.53 -0.97 -9.04
N ILE A 37 -1.81 -1.41 -10.07
CA ILE A 37 -1.81 -0.73 -11.38
C ILE A 37 -3.18 -0.80 -12.06
N ASN A 38 -3.89 -1.91 -11.90
CA ASN A 38 -5.23 -2.08 -12.45
C ASN A 38 -6.25 -1.17 -11.80
N GLU A 39 -6.16 -0.97 -10.48
CA GLU A 39 -7.12 -0.11 -9.78
C GLU A 39 -6.77 1.37 -9.88
N PHE A 40 -5.48 1.70 -9.81
CA PHE A 40 -5.01 3.05 -10.00
C PHE A 40 -4.62 3.28 -11.46
N GLN A 41 -5.60 3.36 -12.36
CA GLN A 41 -5.38 3.53 -13.82
C GLN A 41 -4.44 4.70 -14.17
N LYS A 42 -4.37 5.74 -13.34
CA LYS A 42 -3.39 6.83 -13.47
C LYS A 42 -1.94 6.33 -13.46
N LEU A 43 -1.63 5.25 -12.75
CA LEU A 43 -0.32 4.60 -12.74
C LEU A 43 0.09 4.05 -14.11
N LYS A 44 -0.86 3.82 -15.03
CA LYS A 44 -0.58 3.35 -16.41
C LYS A 44 -0.18 4.48 -17.35
N GLU A 45 -0.32 5.75 -16.95
CA GLU A 45 -0.03 6.90 -17.80
C GLU A 45 1.49 7.06 -17.99
N LYS A 46 1.98 6.84 -19.21
CA LYS A 46 3.43 6.84 -19.57
C LYS A 46 4.22 8.10 -19.18
N ARG A 47 3.55 9.24 -18.92
CA ARG A 47 4.19 10.53 -18.58
C ARG A 47 4.02 10.92 -17.11
N SER A 48 3.30 10.12 -16.33
CA SER A 48 2.97 10.46 -14.94
C SER A 48 4.08 9.97 -14.00
N LYS A 49 4.56 10.85 -13.11
CA LYS A 49 5.58 10.54 -12.11
C LYS A 49 4.92 10.32 -10.77
N PHE A 50 5.12 9.14 -10.18
CA PHE A 50 4.56 8.76 -8.89
C PHE A 50 5.67 8.53 -7.88
N SER A 51 5.38 8.85 -6.62
CA SER A 51 6.26 8.55 -5.48
C SER A 51 5.39 7.96 -4.37
N TYR A 52 5.95 7.00 -3.64
CA TYR A 52 5.29 6.36 -2.51
C TYR A 52 6.16 6.51 -1.26
N ARG A 53 5.53 6.40 -0.09
CA ARG A 53 6.18 6.36 1.21
C ARG A 53 5.58 5.19 1.98
N ILE A 54 6.43 4.38 2.61
CA ILE A 54 6.03 3.30 3.50
C ILE A 54 6.45 3.72 4.91
N GLU A 55 5.56 3.57 5.87
CA GLU A 55 5.79 3.87 7.28
C GLU A 55 5.43 2.62 8.09
N TYR A 56 6.28 2.22 9.03
CA TYR A 56 6.05 1.12 9.96
C TYR A 56 5.99 1.69 11.38
N PRO A 57 4.79 2.01 11.90
CA PRO A 57 4.63 2.45 13.29
C PRO A 57 5.09 1.36 14.24
N ARG A 58 5.73 1.73 15.34
CA ARG A 58 6.25 0.76 16.32
C ARG A 58 5.14 0.12 17.16
N ASP A 59 4.05 0.86 17.36
CA ASP A 59 2.90 0.48 18.16
C ASP A 59 1.62 1.21 17.71
N PHE A 60 0.51 0.89 18.37
CA PHE A 60 -0.79 1.50 18.09
C PHE A 60 -0.85 2.99 18.46
N ASP A 61 -0.08 3.45 19.43
CA ASP A 61 -0.06 4.86 19.83
C ASP A 61 0.60 5.74 18.75
N GLU A 62 1.69 5.27 18.15
CA GLU A 62 2.32 5.92 17.01
C GLU A 62 1.44 5.90 15.77
N LEU A 63 0.76 4.78 15.51
CA LEU A 63 -0.21 4.70 14.42
C LEU A 63 -1.33 5.73 14.60
N ASP A 64 -1.90 5.85 15.80
CA ASP A 64 -3.00 6.78 16.06
C ASP A 64 -2.55 8.25 15.92
N LYS A 65 -1.36 8.58 16.46
CA LYS A 65 -0.73 9.90 16.23
C LYS A 65 -0.56 10.17 14.74
N ARG A 66 -0.17 9.16 13.97
CA ARG A 66 0.05 9.31 12.53
C ARG A 66 -1.26 9.53 11.77
N ILE A 67 -2.29 8.74 12.05
CA ILE A 67 -3.63 8.90 11.44
C ILE A 67 -4.19 10.30 11.74
N ARG A 68 -4.08 10.78 12.98
CA ARG A 68 -4.51 12.14 13.36
C ARG A 68 -3.79 13.22 12.55
N LYS A 69 -2.47 13.07 12.37
CA LYS A 69 -1.66 13.98 11.54
C LYS A 69 -2.13 13.97 10.08
N ILE A 70 -2.31 12.78 9.48
CA ILE A 70 -2.77 12.62 8.10
C ILE A 70 -4.12 13.31 7.88
N LYS A 71 -5.08 13.12 8.79
CA LYS A 71 -6.41 13.77 8.72
C LYS A 71 -6.31 15.29 8.77
N ARG A 72 -5.45 15.81 9.66
CA ARG A 72 -5.24 17.27 9.83
C ARG A 72 -4.59 17.89 8.59
N GLU A 73 -3.58 17.22 8.04
CA GLU A 73 -2.74 17.75 6.95
C GLU A 73 -3.28 17.38 5.56
N LYS A 74 -4.35 16.56 5.48
CA LYS A 74 -4.94 16.07 4.23
C LYS A 74 -3.90 15.44 3.29
N GLU A 75 -2.90 14.74 3.86
CA GLU A 75 -1.77 14.14 3.13
C GLU A 75 -2.15 12.99 2.16
N GLY A 76 -3.41 12.56 2.17
CA GLY A 76 -3.91 11.39 1.43
C GLY A 76 -4.29 10.23 2.36
N ILE A 77 -4.88 9.18 1.80
CA ILE A 77 -5.28 7.99 2.56
C ILE A 77 -4.17 6.94 2.44
N PRO A 78 -3.59 6.45 3.55
CA PRO A 78 -2.57 5.41 3.51
C PRO A 78 -3.18 4.05 3.17
N PHE A 79 -2.37 3.16 2.60
CA PHE A 79 -2.71 1.74 2.51
C PHE A 79 -2.54 1.08 3.88
N LEU A 80 -3.54 0.34 4.32
CA LEU A 80 -3.42 -0.56 5.47
C LEU A 80 -2.98 -1.92 4.93
N MET A 81 -1.84 -2.40 5.41
CA MET A 81 -1.31 -3.71 5.09
C MET A 81 -1.18 -4.50 6.39
N TYR A 82 -1.73 -5.70 6.39
CA TYR A 82 -1.61 -6.64 7.50
C TYR A 82 -0.59 -7.71 7.12
N ILE A 83 0.32 -8.01 8.04
CA ILE A 83 1.31 -9.07 7.89
C ILE A 83 1.06 -10.07 9.00
N TYR A 84 0.81 -11.32 8.61
CA TYR A 84 0.57 -12.42 9.52
C TYR A 84 1.67 -13.46 9.35
N GLU A 85 2.07 -14.08 10.46
CA GLU A 85 2.84 -15.31 10.43
C GLU A 85 1.85 -16.48 10.31
N ASP A 86 1.86 -17.15 9.16
CA ASP A 86 1.06 -18.37 8.95
C ASP A 86 1.66 -19.47 9.84
N LYS A 87 0.87 -20.06 10.73
CA LYS A 87 1.28 -21.28 11.44
C LYS A 87 1.19 -22.47 10.47
N GLU A 88 2.27 -23.25 10.37
CA GLU A 88 2.20 -24.55 9.71
C GLU A 88 1.18 -25.43 10.46
N ASN A 89 0.20 -25.98 9.73
CA ASN A 89 -0.65 -27.07 10.21
C ASN A 89 0.03 -28.41 9.93
#